data_AF-A0A2G2DQE3-F1
#
_entry.id   AF-A0A2G2DQE3-F1
#
_cell.length_a   1.000
_cell.length_b   1.000
_cell.length_c   1.000
_cell.angle_alpha   90.00
_cell.angle_beta   90.00
_cell.angle_gamma   90.00
#
_symmetry.space_group_name_H-M   'P 1'
#
loop_
_entity.id
_entity.type
_entity.pdbx_description
1 polymer ?
#
loop_
_entity_poly.entity_id
_entity_poly.type
_entity_poly.pdbx_seq_one_letter_code
_entity_poly.pdbx_strand_id
1 'polypeptide(L)'
;MKNAKVCIIKTDELTTVKEGLAQMKTAIIECITVDEKDPKNLDTFLLVDLSLFNIINSSVIGVLGSVLMNPNIRLLGLCGVQPPVEDMLVRFGLLSKADSRGCGFVMPEVLKNNIEKVVTFDTIEQGLSCLNPT
;
A
#
# COMPACT_ATOMS: atom_id res chain seq x y z
N MET A 1 -24.22 4.30 7.56
CA MET A 1 -22.94 4.21 6.83
C MET A 1 -21.85 4.75 7.76
N LYS A 2 -20.78 3.97 8.02
CA LYS A 2 -19.59 4.54 8.66
C LYS A 2 -18.98 5.55 7.69
N ASN A 3 -18.48 6.68 8.18
CA ASN A 3 -17.76 7.61 7.32
C ASN A 3 -16.52 6.87 6.78
N ALA A 4 -16.30 6.94 5.47
CA ALA A 4 -15.14 6.35 4.81
C ALA A 4 -14.32 7.47 4.17
N LYS A 5 -13.00 7.33 4.19
CA LYS A 5 -12.06 8.27 3.59
C LYS A 5 -11.26 7.54 2.52
N VAL A 6 -11.09 8.19 1.38
CA VAL A 6 -10.20 7.70 0.33
C VAL A 6 -8.98 8.61 0.32
N CYS A 7 -7.79 8.03 0.44
CA CYS A 7 -6.52 8.72 0.28
C CYS A 7 -5.80 8.18 -0.95
N ILE A 8 -5.28 9.09 -1.78
CA ILE A 8 -4.51 8.76 -2.96
C ILE A 8 -3.13 9.40 -2.78
N ILE A 9 -2.09 8.58 -2.86
CA ILE A 9 -0.70 9.03 -2.85
C ILE A 9 -0.14 8.78 -4.24
N LYS A 10 0.24 9.86 -4.90
CA LYS A 10 0.80 9.86 -6.25
C LYS A 10 1.98 10.82 -6.31
N THR A 11 2.97 10.47 -7.14
CA THR A 11 4.07 11.35 -7.52
C THR A 11 3.78 11.91 -8.91
N ASP A 12 3.68 13.23 -9.05
CA ASP A 12 3.34 13.87 -10.32
C ASP A 12 4.54 13.91 -11.29
N GLU A 13 5.73 14.21 -10.76
CA GLU A 13 6.96 14.28 -11.53
C GLU A 13 8.12 13.65 -10.75
N LEU A 14 8.99 12.94 -11.47
CA LEU A 14 10.09 12.18 -10.87
C LEU A 14 11.42 12.75 -11.35
N THR A 15 11.98 13.69 -10.59
CA THR A 15 13.32 14.25 -10.84
C THR A 15 14.38 13.17 -10.66
N THR A 16 14.27 12.39 -9.58
CA THR A 16 15.07 11.19 -9.33
C THR A 16 14.26 10.12 -8.59
N VAL A 17 14.59 8.84 -8.80
CA VAL A 17 13.92 7.72 -8.11
C VAL A 17 14.06 7.84 -6.59
N LYS A 18 15.23 8.26 -6.11
CA LYS A 18 15.50 8.40 -4.67
C LYS A 18 14.59 9.45 -4.02
N GLU A 19 14.41 10.60 -4.67
CA GLU A 19 13.55 11.67 -4.15
C GLU A 19 12.08 11.26 -4.22
N GLY A 20 11.63 10.66 -5.32
CA GLY A 20 10.26 10.16 -5.44
C GLY A 20 9.92 9.15 -4.34
N LEU A 21 10.81 8.19 -4.07
CA LEU A 21 10.61 7.22 -2.98
C LEU A 21 10.62 7.89 -1.60
N ALA A 22 11.41 8.94 -1.39
CA ALA A 22 11.43 9.68 -0.13
C ALA A 22 10.13 10.47 0.09
N GLN A 23 9.61 11.12 -0.96
CA GLN A 23 8.32 11.82 -0.94
C GLN A 23 7.18 10.83 -0.68
N MET A 24 7.16 9.72 -1.41
CA MET A 24 6.18 8.63 -1.24
C MET A 24 6.14 8.14 0.22
N LYS A 25 7.32 7.85 0.78
CA LYS A 25 7.45 7.42 2.18
C LYS A 25 6.87 8.47 3.14
N THR A 26 7.20 9.74 2.96
CA THR A 26 6.72 10.83 3.81
C THR A 26 5.20 10.97 3.72
N ALA A 27 4.63 10.94 2.52
CA ALA A 27 3.19 11.00 2.32
C ALA A 27 2.45 9.83 2.99
N ILE A 28 3.01 8.61 2.91
CA ILE A 28 2.45 7.43 3.59
C ILE A 28 2.44 7.64 5.10
N ILE A 29 3.56 8.11 5.68
CA ILE A 29 3.67 8.39 7.12
C ILE A 29 2.67 9.46 7.55
N GLU A 30 2.56 10.56 6.81
CA GLU A 30 1.62 11.63 7.11
C GLU A 30 0.17 11.13 7.07
N CYS A 31 -0.18 10.30 6.08
CA CYS A 31 -1.52 9.72 5.99
C CYS A 31 -1.87 8.90 7.25
N ILE A 32 -0.99 7.98 7.66
CA ILE A 32 -1.27 7.10 8.80
C ILE A 32 -1.19 7.82 10.16
N THR A 33 -0.32 8.83 10.29
CA THR A 33 -0.18 9.59 11.54
C THR A 33 -1.32 10.58 11.78
N VAL A 34 -1.90 11.14 10.72
CA VAL A 34 -3.13 11.95 10.82
C VAL A 34 -4.29 11.09 11.29
N ASP A 35 -4.43 9.89 10.72
CA ASP A 35 -5.50 8.96 11.09
C ASP A 35 -5.34 8.39 12.52
N GLU A 36 -4.11 8.29 13.06
CA GLU A 36 -3.88 7.94 14.47
C GLU A 36 -4.32 9.05 15.45
N LYS A 37 -4.21 10.32 15.05
CA LYS A 37 -4.53 11.48 15.92
C LYS A 37 -6.03 11.77 16.00
N ASP A 38 -6.81 11.35 15.01
CA ASP A 38 -8.26 11.49 14.98
C ASP A 38 -8.93 10.13 14.74
N PRO A 39 -8.93 9.22 15.73
CA PRO A 39 -9.49 7.87 15.61
C PRO A 39 -11.02 7.87 15.58
N LYS A 40 -11.66 8.93 15.08
CA LYS A 40 -13.03 8.84 14.57
C LYS A 40 -13.03 7.61 13.67
N ASN A 41 -13.85 6.61 13.98
CA ASN A 41 -13.95 5.31 13.32
C ASN A 41 -14.20 5.42 11.79
N LEU A 42 -13.22 5.94 11.06
CA LEU A 42 -13.20 6.25 9.65
C LEU A 42 -12.47 5.10 8.99
N ASP A 43 -13.18 4.40 8.13
CA ASP A 43 -12.59 3.36 7.32
C ASP A 43 -11.80 4.04 6.20
N THR A 44 -10.46 3.96 6.25
CA THR A 44 -9.58 4.56 5.24
C THR A 44 -9.22 3.54 4.15
N PHE A 45 -9.42 3.94 2.90
CA PHE A 45 -8.94 3.26 1.70
C PHE A 45 -7.74 4.05 1.17
N LEU A 46 -6.55 3.43 1.18
CA LEU A 46 -5.32 4.08 0.74
C LEU A 46 -4.89 3.50 -0.60
N LEU A 47 -4.84 4.34 -1.63
CA LEU A 47 -4.29 4.00 -2.94
C LEU A 47 -2.91 4.63 -3.10
N VAL A 48 -1.90 3.81 -3.44
CA VAL A 48 -0.51 4.24 -3.63
C VAL A 48 -0.11 3.95 -5.08
N ASP A 49 0.21 5.00 -5.83
CA ASP A 49 0.65 4.90 -7.22
C ASP A 49 2.15 4.62 -7.32
N LEU A 50 2.49 3.42 -7.79
CA LEU A 50 3.86 2.95 -7.98
C LEU A 50 4.27 2.94 -9.46
N SER A 51 3.44 3.46 -10.37
CA SER A 51 3.65 3.38 -11.83
C SER A 51 4.99 3.96 -12.30
N LEU A 52 5.48 5.02 -11.66
CA LEU A 52 6.74 5.67 -12.00
C LEU A 52 7.98 4.97 -11.41
N PHE A 53 7.80 3.94 -10.57
CA PHE A 53 8.87 3.27 -9.87
C PHE A 53 9.08 1.86 -10.40
N ASN A 54 10.28 1.62 -10.96
CA ASN A 54 10.74 0.27 -11.29
C ASN A 54 11.50 -0.40 -10.14
N ILE A 55 11.73 0.31 -9.03
CA ILE A 55 12.38 -0.16 -7.82
C ILE A 55 11.82 0.57 -6.60
N ILE A 56 11.70 -0.14 -5.48
CA ILE A 56 11.41 0.44 -4.17
C ILE A 56 12.49 0.03 -3.18
N ASN A 57 12.72 0.84 -2.15
CA ASN A 57 13.70 0.52 -1.11
C ASN A 57 13.02 -0.01 0.16
N SER A 58 13.83 -0.55 1.07
CA SER A 58 13.35 -1.12 2.34
C SER A 58 12.60 -0.11 3.22
N SER A 59 12.85 1.19 3.07
CA SER A 59 12.12 2.21 3.85
C SER A 59 10.68 2.37 3.39
N VAL A 60 10.41 2.32 2.08
CA VAL A 60 9.04 2.32 1.53
C VAL A 60 8.32 1.04 1.91
N ILE A 61 8.98 -0.11 1.77
CA ILE A 61 8.45 -1.41 2.21
C ILE A 61 8.10 -1.38 3.70
N GLY A 62 8.97 -0.84 4.54
CA GLY A 62 8.72 -0.72 5.97
C GLY A 62 7.46 0.07 6.30
N VAL A 63 7.25 1.24 5.67
CA VAL A 63 6.05 2.05 5.92
C VAL A 63 4.79 1.43 5.35
N LEU A 64 4.86 0.72 4.22
CA LEU A 64 3.73 -0.07 3.71
C LEU A 64 3.37 -1.21 4.69
N GLY A 65 4.36 -1.85 5.30
CA GLY A 65 4.12 -2.80 6.38
C GLY A 65 3.43 -2.18 7.59
N SER A 66 3.81 -0.96 7.98
CA SER A 66 3.13 -0.21 9.04
C SER A 66 1.68 0.13 8.70
N VAL A 67 1.39 0.48 7.44
CA VAL A 67 0.01 0.71 6.95
C VAL A 67 -0.86 -0.52 7.18
N LEU A 68 -0.36 -1.73 6.91
CA LEU A 68 -1.12 -2.98 7.08
C LEU A 68 -1.50 -3.26 8.53
N MET A 69 -0.65 -2.84 9.46
CA MET A 69 -0.89 -2.99 10.88
C MET A 69 -1.84 -1.93 11.44
N ASN A 70 -2.14 -0.87 10.67
CA ASN A 70 -3.01 0.19 11.12
C ASN A 70 -4.49 -0.28 11.06
N PRO A 71 -5.23 -0.29 12.19
CA PRO A 71 -6.60 -0.77 12.24
C PRO A 71 -7.60 0.12 11.50
N ASN A 72 -7.27 1.39 11.26
CA ASN A 72 -8.12 2.34 10.53
C ASN A 72 -8.01 2.16 9.01
N ILE A 73 -6.95 1.49 8.54
CA ILE A 73 -6.78 1.15 7.12
C ILE A 73 -7.54 -0.14 6.83
N ARG A 74 -8.55 -0.03 5.98
CA ARG A 74 -9.32 -1.18 5.49
C ARG A 74 -8.73 -1.81 4.25
N LEU A 75 -8.15 -1.00 3.38
CA LEU A 75 -7.60 -1.45 2.11
C LEU A 75 -6.36 -0.62 1.76
N LEU A 76 -5.33 -1.32 1.31
CA LEU A 76 -4.15 -0.76 0.68
C LEU A 76 -4.14 -1.19 -0.79
N GLY A 77 -4.46 -0.27 -1.69
CA GLY A 77 -4.39 -0.48 -3.13
C GLY A 77 -3.02 -0.06 -3.65
N LEU A 78 -2.26 -0.99 -4.23
CA LEU A 78 -1.00 -0.70 -4.90
C LEU A 78 -1.26 -0.61 -6.40
N CYS A 79 -1.12 0.59 -6.98
CA CYS A 79 -1.49 0.87 -8.36
C CYS A 79 -0.25 0.90 -9.26
N GLY A 80 -0.35 0.38 -10.49
CA GLY A 80 0.72 0.45 -11.49
C GLY A 80 1.99 -0.31 -11.09
N VAL A 81 1.87 -1.38 -10.32
CA VAL A 81 3.03 -2.13 -9.80
C VAL A 81 3.77 -2.82 -10.95
N GLN A 82 5.02 -2.43 -11.18
CA GLN A 82 5.86 -3.10 -12.17
C GLN A 82 6.40 -4.44 -11.64
N PRO A 83 6.68 -5.43 -12.51
CA PRO A 83 7.12 -6.76 -12.08
C PRO A 83 8.32 -6.79 -11.10
N PRO A 84 9.37 -5.96 -11.28
CA PRO A 84 10.49 -5.94 -10.32
C PRO A 84 10.09 -5.46 -8.93
N VAL A 85 9.12 -4.54 -8.84
CA VAL A 85 8.59 -4.02 -7.57
C VAL A 85 7.69 -5.05 -6.91
N GLU A 86 6.84 -5.73 -7.70
CA GLU A 86 6.01 -6.84 -7.21
C GLU A 86 6.87 -7.94 -6.59
N ASP A 87 7.95 -8.35 -7.28
CA ASP A 87 8.88 -9.34 -6.77
C ASP A 87 9.51 -8.92 -5.43
N MET A 88 9.81 -7.63 -5.24
CA MET A 88 10.27 -7.12 -3.95
C MET A 88 9.16 -7.23 -2.89
N LEU A 89 7.96 -6.74 -3.17
CA LEU A 89 6.84 -6.77 -2.24
C LEU A 89 6.50 -8.20 -1.79
N VAL A 90 6.55 -9.18 -2.70
CA VAL A 90 6.38 -10.60 -2.39
C VAL A 90 7.50 -11.12 -1.50
N ARG A 91 8.76 -10.82 -1.81
CA ARG A 91 9.91 -11.24 -0.99
C ARG A 91 9.86 -10.70 0.44
N PHE A 92 9.29 -9.51 0.63
CA PHE A 92 9.12 -8.90 1.94
C PHE A 92 7.77 -9.23 2.61
N GLY A 93 6.94 -10.08 2.00
CA GLY A 93 5.67 -10.53 2.57
C GLY A 93 4.57 -9.47 2.59
N LEU A 94 4.64 -8.46 1.71
CA LEU A 94 3.58 -7.46 1.52
C LEU A 94 2.58 -7.86 0.44
N LEU A 95 2.95 -8.79 -0.43
CA LEU A 95 2.06 -9.42 -1.41
C LEU A 95 2.20 -10.94 -1.32
N SER A 96 1.13 -11.65 -1.64
CA SER A 96 1.17 -13.10 -1.87
C SER A 96 1.03 -13.34 -3.36
N LYS A 97 1.98 -14.06 -3.99
CA LYS A 97 1.70 -14.60 -5.33
C LYS A 97 0.62 -15.67 -5.13
N ALA A 98 -0.47 -15.56 -5.88
CA ALA A 98 -1.63 -16.45 -5.77
C ALA A 98 -1.28 -17.95 -5.83
N ASP A 99 -0.07 -18.33 -6.29
CA ASP A 99 0.38 -19.73 -6.40
C ASP A 99 1.81 -20.04 -5.89
N SER A 100 2.49 -19.17 -5.12
CA SER A 100 3.88 -19.49 -4.73
C SER A 100 3.97 -20.41 -3.50
N ARG A 101 3.90 -21.72 -3.75
CA ARG A 101 4.62 -22.71 -2.94
C ARG A 101 6.13 -22.40 -3.03
N GLY A 102 6.69 -21.76 -2.01
CA GLY A 102 8.14 -21.73 -1.81
C GLY A 102 8.73 -20.34 -1.51
N CYS A 103 8.83 -20.00 -0.23
CA CYS A 103 10.10 -19.95 0.51
C CYS A 103 9.75 -19.58 1.96
N GLY A 104 10.17 -20.41 2.90
CA GLY A 104 9.77 -20.33 4.31
C GLY A 104 10.33 -19.12 5.05
N PHE A 105 9.81 -17.93 4.77
CA PHE A 105 9.75 -16.88 5.79
C PHE A 105 8.51 -17.14 6.65
N VAL A 106 8.73 -17.35 7.94
CA VAL A 106 7.65 -17.35 8.92
C VAL A 106 7.11 -15.92 8.97
N MET A 107 6.14 -15.60 8.09
CA MET A 107 5.35 -14.40 8.24
C MET A 107 4.67 -14.48 9.62
N PRO A 108 4.85 -13.48 10.50
CA PRO A 108 4.04 -13.34 11.71
C PRO A 108 2.56 -13.50 11.36
N GLU A 109 1.79 -14.27 12.12
CA GLU A 109 0.36 -14.54 11.83
C GLU A 109 -0.45 -13.24 11.69
N VAL A 110 -0.06 -12.19 12.42
CA VAL A 110 -0.65 -10.86 12.33
C VAL A 110 -0.51 -10.25 10.93
N LEU A 111 0.63 -10.44 10.26
CA LEU A 111 0.82 -9.98 8.88
C LEU A 111 0.01 -10.81 7.90
N LYS A 112 -0.12 -12.13 8.11
CA LYS A 112 -0.94 -12.99 7.25
C LYS A 112 -2.41 -12.57 7.26
N ASN A 113 -2.94 -12.23 8.42
CA ASN A 113 -4.34 -11.81 8.56
C ASN A 113 -4.62 -10.42 7.96
N ASN A 114 -3.59 -9.58 7.79
CA ASN A 114 -3.74 -8.23 7.22
C ASN A 114 -3.33 -8.15 5.74
N ILE A 115 -2.71 -9.19 5.17
CA ILE A 115 -2.30 -9.19 3.75
C ILE A 115 -3.51 -9.19 2.81
N GLU A 116 -4.66 -9.72 3.26
CA GLU A 116 -5.92 -9.67 2.53
C GLU A 116 -6.42 -8.23 2.31
N LYS A 117 -5.88 -7.25 3.04
CA LYS A 117 -6.15 -5.83 2.82
C LYS A 117 -5.38 -5.26 1.63
N VAL A 118 -4.38 -5.96 1.09
CA VAL A 118 -3.59 -5.50 -0.04
C VAL A 118 -4.20 -5.97 -1.34
N VAL A 119 -4.47 -5.03 -2.23
CA VAL A 119 -4.97 -5.32 -3.58
C VAL A 119 -4.09 -4.57 -4.58
N THR A 120 -3.73 -5.21 -5.69
CA THR A 120 -3.04 -4.55 -6.79
C THR A 120 -4.02 -4.11 -7.86
N PHE A 121 -3.77 -2.95 -8.44
CA PHE A 121 -4.52 -2.41 -9.57
C PHE A 121 -3.56 -1.96 -10.66
N ASP A 122 -4.00 -2.00 -11.91
CA ASP A 122 -3.22 -1.47 -13.04
C ASP A 122 -3.14 0.07 -12.96
N THR A 123 -4.19 0.71 -12.46
CA THR A 123 -4.33 2.17 -12.38
C THR A 123 -5.07 2.62 -11.12
N ILE A 124 -4.93 3.90 -10.75
CA ILE A 124 -5.68 4.50 -9.64
C ILE A 124 -7.18 4.50 -9.96
N GLU A 125 -7.54 4.79 -11.20
CA GLU A 125 -8.93 4.84 -11.67
C GLU A 125 -9.63 3.51 -11.49
N GLN A 126 -8.93 2.40 -11.81
CA GLN A 126 -9.43 1.06 -11.54
C GLN A 126 -9.64 0.83 -10.04
N GLY A 127 -8.66 1.19 -9.20
CA GLY A 127 -8.79 1.08 -7.74
C GLY A 127 -9.98 1.86 -7.18
N LEU A 128 -10.20 3.09 -7.65
CA LEU A 128 -11.35 3.92 -7.27
C LEU A 128 -12.68 3.32 -7.72
N SER A 129 -12.72 2.73 -8.92
CA SER A 129 -13.95 2.10 -9.44
C SER A 129 -14.42 0.94 -8.56
N CYS A 130 -13.50 0.21 -7.91
CA CYS A 130 -13.81 -0.87 -6.99
C CYS A 130 -14.40 -0.39 -5.64
N LEU A 131 -14.28 0.89 -5.31
CA LEU A 131 -14.81 1.46 -4.07
C LEU A 131 -16.25 1.97 -4.20
N ASN A 132 -16.76 2.09 -5.43
CA ASN A 132 -18.15 2.45 -5.67
C ASN A 132 -19.04 1.20 -5.60
N PRO A 133 -19.96 1.10 -4.62
CA PRO A 133 -21.02 0.12 -4.70
C PRO A 133 -21.97 0.52 -5.84
N THR A 134 -22.06 -0.31 -6.87
CA THR A 134 -23.21 -0.31 -7.81
C THR A 134 -24.49 -0.73 -7.10
#